data_AF-A0A7V9ZPN1-F1
#
_entry.id   AF-A0A7V9ZPN1-F1
#
_cell.length_a   1.000
_cell.length_b   1.000
_cell.length_c   1.000
_cell.angle_alpha   90.00
_cell.angle_beta   90.00
_cell.angle_gamma   90.00
#
_symmetry.space_group_name_H-M   'P 1'
#
loop_
_entity.id
_entity.type
_entity.pdbx_description
1 polymer ?
#
loop_
_entity_poly.entity_id
_entity_poly.type
_entity_poly.pdbx_seq_one_letter_code
_entity_poly.pdbx_strand_id
1 'polypeptide(L)'
;MLSTDFIIRGYRVVTPDDIAPAAIHVRDGVIGEVGAYDEIPADCELIEVGEDSVLMPGLVDTHVHINEPGRTEWEGFQSATRAAAAGGVTTIVEMPLNSIPPTT
;
A
#
# COMPACT_ATOMS: atom_id res chain seq x y z
N MET A 1 -5.03 -14.44 -7.30
CA MET A 1 -5.01 -12.97 -7.25
C MET A 1 -6.28 -12.57 -6.53
N LEU A 2 -6.22 -11.66 -5.55
CA LEU A 2 -7.44 -11.14 -4.91
C LEU A 2 -8.35 -10.54 -5.98
N SER A 3 -9.66 -10.54 -5.75
CA SER A 3 -10.57 -9.71 -6.52
C SER A 3 -10.06 -8.26 -6.53
N THR A 4 -10.29 -7.51 -7.60
CA THR A 4 -10.10 -6.04 -7.57
C THR A 4 -11.20 -5.34 -6.77
N ASP A 5 -12.24 -6.09 -6.44
CA ASP A 5 -13.43 -5.66 -5.72
C ASP A 5 -13.53 -6.43 -4.41
N PHE A 6 -13.26 -5.74 -3.30
CA PHE A 6 -13.24 -6.31 -1.95
C PHE A 6 -13.42 -5.22 -0.90
N ILE A 7 -13.68 -5.64 0.34
CA ILE A 7 -13.80 -4.77 1.50
C ILE A 7 -12.71 -5.12 2.50
N ILE A 8 -12.01 -4.13 3.03
CA ILE A 8 -11.15 -4.30 4.21
C ILE A 8 -11.81 -3.56 5.37
N ARG A 9 -12.02 -4.20 6.52
CA ARG A 9 -12.48 -3.51 7.73
C ARG A 9 -11.56 -3.73 8.90
N GLY A 10 -11.61 -2.82 9.86
CA GLY A 10 -10.89 -2.96 11.13
C GLY A 10 -11.38 -1.97 12.16
N TYR A 11 -11.04 -2.20 13.43
CA TYR A 11 -11.41 -1.31 14.54
C TYR A 11 -10.54 -0.04 14.61
N ARG A 12 -9.38 -0.04 13.96
CA ARG A 12 -8.41 1.06 13.97
C ARG A 12 -8.02 1.39 12.54
N VAL A 13 -8.86 2.16 11.86
CA VAL A 13 -8.60 2.66 10.51
C VAL A 13 -8.17 4.11 10.60
N VAL A 14 -7.01 4.44 10.03
CA VAL A 14 -6.51 5.81 9.96
C VAL A 14 -7.16 6.54 8.79
N THR A 15 -7.86 7.62 9.10
CA THR A 15 -8.39 8.59 8.13
C THR A 15 -7.66 9.93 8.28
N PRO A 16 -7.88 10.92 7.40
CA PRO A 16 -7.33 12.26 7.61
C PRO A 16 -7.78 12.93 8.92
N ASP A 17 -8.94 12.55 9.43
CA ASP A 17 -9.59 13.21 10.56
C ASP A 17 -9.38 12.46 11.89
N ASP A 18 -9.36 11.13 11.88
CA ASP A 18 -9.32 10.31 13.09
C ASP A 18 -8.76 8.88 12.90
N ILE A 19 -8.78 8.11 14.00
CA ILE A 19 -8.55 6.67 14.01
C ILE A 19 -9.76 5.99 14.65
N ALA A 20 -10.56 5.29 13.86
CA ALA A 20 -11.84 4.71 14.29
C ALA A 20 -12.18 3.42 13.53
N PRO A 21 -13.20 2.65 13.98
CA PRO A 21 -13.70 1.51 13.23
C PRO A 21 -14.34 1.94 11.90
N ALA A 22 -13.91 1.31 10.79
CA ALA A 22 -14.44 1.60 9.46
C ALA A 22 -14.29 0.40 8.51
N ALA A 23 -15.01 0.47 7.39
CA ALA A 23 -14.90 -0.44 6.25
C ALA A 23 -14.44 0.33 5.00
N ILE A 24 -13.42 -0.18 4.31
CA ILE A 24 -12.84 0.39 3.09
C ILE A 24 -13.35 -0.41 1.90
N HIS A 25 -14.14 0.23 1.04
CA HIS A 25 -14.71 -0.39 -0.15
C HIS A 25 -13.81 -0.15 -1.35
N VAL A 26 -13.18 -1.21 -1.83
CA VAL A 26 -12.31 -1.18 -3.01
C VAL A 26 -13.07 -1.74 -4.20
N ARG A 27 -13.08 -1.02 -5.32
CA ARG A 27 -13.65 -1.45 -6.61
C ARG A 27 -12.68 -1.08 -7.72
N ASP A 28 -12.41 -2.01 -8.62
CA ASP A 28 -11.46 -1.83 -9.71
C ASP A 28 -10.09 -1.29 -9.23
N GLY A 29 -9.67 -1.70 -8.03
CA GLY A 29 -8.41 -1.26 -7.42
C GLY A 29 -8.41 0.18 -6.86
N VAL A 30 -9.57 0.84 -6.80
CA VAL A 30 -9.73 2.20 -6.26
C VAL A 30 -10.60 2.15 -5.00
N ILE A 31 -10.25 2.94 -4.00
CA ILE A 31 -11.11 3.17 -2.83
C ILE A 31 -12.29 4.05 -3.28
N GLY A 32 -13.48 3.46 -3.36
CA GLY A 32 -14.70 4.18 -3.75
C GLY A 32 -15.41 4.82 -2.56
N GLU A 33 -15.28 4.22 -1.37
CA GLU A 33 -16.00 4.65 -0.17
C GLU A 33 -15.26 4.18 1.11
N VAL A 34 -15.34 5.00 2.15
CA VAL A 34 -14.98 4.66 3.53
C VAL A 34 -16.28 4.69 4.34
N GLY A 35 -16.83 3.51 4.59
CA GLY A 35 -18.11 3.32 5.28
C GLY A 35 -17.94 2.99 6.76
N ALA A 36 -19.07 2.87 7.45
CA ALA A 36 -19.10 2.39 8.82
C ALA A 36 -18.63 0.93 8.90
N TYR A 37 -18.11 0.52 10.07
CA TYR A 37 -17.54 -0.82 10.28
C TYR A 37 -18.44 -1.99 9.86
N ASP A 38 -19.77 -1.84 10.03
CA ASP A 38 -20.77 -2.88 9.70
C ASP A 38 -21.42 -2.70 8.32
N GLU A 39 -21.01 -1.70 7.53
CA GLU A 39 -21.51 -1.48 6.16
C GLU A 39 -20.86 -2.47 5.18
N ILE A 40 -21.28 -3.73 5.26
CA ILE A 40 -20.73 -4.81 4.45
C ILE A 40 -21.85 -5.42 3.62
N PRO A 41 -21.96 -5.05 2.33
CA PRO A 41 -22.88 -5.70 1.41
C PRO A 41 -22.66 -7.22 1.37
N ALA A 42 -23.75 -7.96 1.21
CA ALA A 42 -23.68 -9.40 0.99
C ALA A 42 -22.85 -9.71 -0.28
N ASP A 43 -22.20 -10.86 -0.27
CA ASP A 43 -21.44 -11.41 -1.43
C ASP A 43 -20.17 -10.63 -1.84
N CYS A 44 -19.66 -9.73 -0.99
CA CYS A 44 -18.34 -9.13 -1.18
C CYS A 44 -17.23 -9.96 -0.54
N GLU A 45 -16.06 -10.02 -1.17
CA GLU A 45 -14.85 -10.53 -0.53
C GLU A 45 -14.47 -9.61 0.63
N LEU A 46 -14.40 -10.15 1.84
CA LEU A 46 -14.13 -9.41 3.08
C LEU A 46 -12.77 -9.79 3.65
N ILE A 47 -11.97 -8.77 3.95
CA ILE A 47 -10.70 -8.88 4.67
C ILE A 47 -10.88 -8.24 6.05
N GLU A 48 -10.80 -9.08 7.09
CA GLU A 48 -10.84 -8.65 8.48
C GLU A 48 -9.43 -8.30 8.97
N VAL A 49 -9.23 -7.07 9.43
CA VAL A 49 -7.98 -6.66 10.07
C VAL A 49 -8.01 -7.11 11.53
N GLY A 50 -6.93 -7.78 11.98
CA GLY A 50 -6.82 -8.25 13.37
C GLY A 50 -6.97 -7.13 14.39
N GLU A 51 -7.53 -7.45 15.56
CA GLU A 51 -7.93 -6.45 16.57
C GLU A 51 -6.78 -5.56 17.07
N ASP A 52 -5.55 -6.10 17.12
CA ASP A 52 -4.35 -5.37 17.53
C ASP A 52 -3.68 -4.58 16.39
N SER A 53 -4.17 -4.72 15.16
CA SER A 53 -3.60 -4.09 13.96
C SER A 53 -4.23 -2.73 13.66
N VAL A 54 -3.51 -1.94 12.87
CA VAL A 54 -3.99 -0.66 12.33
C VAL A 54 -4.06 -0.78 10.82
N LEU A 55 -5.19 -0.40 10.24
CA LEU A 55 -5.32 -0.18 8.81
C LEU A 55 -4.96 1.27 8.50
N MET A 56 -3.99 1.49 7.63
CA MET A 56 -3.52 2.83 7.29
C MET A 56 -3.23 2.94 5.79
N PRO A 57 -3.20 4.17 5.23
CA PRO A 57 -2.74 4.39 3.87
C PRO A 57 -1.34 3.81 3.66
N GLY A 58 -1.11 3.23 2.48
CA GLY A 58 0.22 2.79 2.10
C GLY A 58 1.20 3.97 2.07
N LEU A 59 2.40 3.78 2.60
CA LEU A 59 3.39 4.85 2.66
C LEU A 59 3.92 5.20 1.27
N VAL A 60 4.29 6.48 1.09
CA VAL A 60 4.96 7.01 -0.09
C VAL A 60 6.38 7.41 0.32
N ASP A 61 7.37 6.67 -0.17
CA ASP A 61 8.78 7.00 0.06
C ASP A 61 9.33 7.76 -1.14
N THR A 62 9.56 9.05 -0.95
CA THR A 62 9.98 9.95 -2.04
C THR A 62 11.48 9.91 -2.32
N HIS A 63 12.27 9.15 -1.56
CA HIS A 63 13.73 9.18 -1.67
C HIS A 63 14.35 7.80 -1.50
N VAL A 64 14.38 7.02 -2.59
CA VAL A 64 15.08 5.72 -2.62
C VAL A 64 16.18 5.67 -3.68
N HIS A 65 17.19 4.84 -3.47
CA HIS A 65 18.25 4.58 -4.44
C HIS A 65 18.22 3.11 -4.87
N ILE A 66 17.58 2.83 -6.01
CA ILE A 66 17.44 1.46 -6.54
C ILE A 66 18.68 1.05 -7.35
N ASN A 67 19.35 2.02 -7.98
CA ASN A 67 20.64 1.86 -8.67
C ASN A 67 20.61 0.93 -9.91
N GLU A 68 19.42 0.66 -10.45
CA GLU A 68 19.22 -0.12 -11.68
C GLU A 68 18.74 0.79 -12.81
N PRO A 69 19.40 0.81 -13.99
CA PRO A 69 20.48 -0.09 -14.43
C PRO A 69 21.89 0.30 -13.93
N GLY A 70 22.87 -0.58 -14.14
CA GLY A 70 24.30 -0.29 -14.03
C GLY A 70 24.96 -0.70 -12.71
N ARG A 71 24.25 -0.58 -11.59
CA ARG A 71 24.68 -1.05 -10.26
C ARG A 71 23.58 -1.88 -9.58
N THR A 72 22.89 -2.69 -10.39
CA THR A 72 21.75 -3.52 -9.96
C THR A 72 22.10 -4.42 -8.77
N GLU A 73 23.36 -4.84 -8.63
CA GLU A 73 23.83 -5.68 -7.52
C GLU A 73 23.88 -4.95 -6.16
N TRP A 74 23.75 -3.61 -6.13
CA TRP A 74 23.66 -2.86 -4.89
C TRP A 74 22.28 -2.99 -4.25
N GLU A 75 21.23 -2.96 -5.07
CA GLU A 75 19.84 -3.14 -4.64
C GLU A 75 19.04 -3.78 -5.80
N GLY A 76 18.63 -2.98 -6.80
CA GLY A 76 17.81 -3.44 -7.92
C GLY A 76 16.30 -3.40 -7.63
N PHE A 77 15.48 -3.30 -8.69
CA PHE A 77 14.04 -3.06 -8.54
C PHE A 77 13.35 -4.19 -7.78
N GLN A 78 13.77 -5.44 -7.99
CA GLN A 78 13.12 -6.60 -7.40
C GLN A 78 13.29 -6.66 -5.87
N SER A 79 14.49 -6.41 -5.35
CA SER A 79 14.70 -6.43 -3.89
C SER A 79 14.12 -5.17 -3.24
N ALA A 80 14.33 -3.99 -3.84
CA ALA A 80 13.82 -2.72 -3.35
C ALA A 80 12.30 -2.74 -3.16
N THR A 81 11.55 -3.17 -4.18
CA THR A 81 10.07 -3.19 -4.13
C THR A 81 9.54 -4.25 -3.15
N ARG A 82 10.22 -5.39 -3.01
CA ARG A 82 9.89 -6.40 -1.98
C ARG A 82 10.12 -5.88 -0.57
N ALA A 83 11.23 -5.18 -0.34
CA ALA A 83 11.53 -4.56 0.95
C ALA A 83 10.51 -3.44 1.27
N ALA A 84 10.18 -2.59 0.29
CA ALA A 84 9.16 -1.57 0.41
C ALA A 84 7.81 -2.17 0.83
N ALA A 85 7.33 -3.19 0.11
CA ALA A 85 6.07 -3.86 0.42
C ALA A 85 6.07 -4.49 1.83
N ALA A 86 7.18 -5.12 2.24
CA ALA A 86 7.31 -5.69 3.59
C ALA A 86 7.30 -4.63 4.71
N GLY A 87 7.73 -3.39 4.40
CA GLY A 87 7.70 -2.24 5.31
C GLY A 87 6.40 -1.41 5.26
N GLY A 88 5.42 -1.79 4.43
CA GLY A 88 4.19 -1.01 4.25
C GLY A 88 4.31 0.19 3.31
N VAL A 89 5.40 0.29 2.55
CA VAL A 89 5.59 1.28 1.49
C VAL A 89 5.01 0.74 0.20
N THR A 90 4.04 1.48 -0.37
CA THR A 90 3.31 1.07 -1.57
C THR A 90 3.69 1.87 -2.80
N THR A 91 4.34 3.02 -2.60
CA THR A 91 4.85 3.87 -3.68
C THR A 91 6.26 4.33 -3.31
N ILE A 92 7.19 4.20 -4.24
CA ILE A 92 8.58 4.66 -4.11
C ILE A 92 8.94 5.58 -5.27
N VAL A 93 9.76 6.59 -5.01
CA VAL A 93 10.33 7.49 -6.03
C VAL A 93 11.84 7.30 -6.07
N GLU A 94 12.33 6.74 -7.19
CA GLU A 94 13.75 6.49 -7.41
C GLU A 94 14.50 7.79 -7.69
N MET A 95 15.62 7.98 -6.99
CA MET A 95 16.49 9.11 -7.20
C MET A 95 17.37 8.93 -8.44
N PRO A 96 17.58 10.00 -9.24
CA PRO A 96 18.22 9.92 -10.56
C PRO A 96 19.73 9.69 -10.55
N LEU A 97 20.32 9.37 -9.39
CA LEU A 97 21.77 9.23 -9.22
C LEU A 97 22.14 7.83 -8.73
N ASN A 98 23.37 7.44 -9.03
CA ASN A 98 23.99 6.12 -8.84
C ASN A 98 23.68 5.06 -9.90
N SER A 99 22.48 5.07 -10.49
CA SER A 99 22.20 4.29 -11.71
C SER A 99 23.09 4.78 -12.87
N ILE A 100 23.41 3.87 -13.80
CA ILE A 100 24.26 4.12 -14.96
C ILE A 100 23.58 3.57 -16.22
N PRO A 101 23.16 4.43 -17.18
CA PRO A 101 23.17 5.89 -17.07
C PRO A 101 22.22 6.39 -15.96
N PRO A 102 22.46 7.59 -15.40
CA PRO A 102 21.52 8.21 -14.50
C PRO A 102 20.17 8.45 -15.22
N THR A 103 19.07 8.19 -14.53
CA THR A 103 17.72 8.57 -14.97
C THR A 103 17.56 10.10 -14.85
N THR A 104 16.69 10.74 -15.63
CA THR A 104 16.48 12.21 -15.64
C THR A 104 15.01 12.55 -15.50
#